data_AF-A0A9D1AN31-F1
#
_entry.id   AF-A0A9D1AN31-F1
#
_cell.length_a   1.000
_cell.length_b   1.000
_cell.length_c   1.000
_cell.angle_alpha   90.00
_cell.angle_beta   90.00
_cell.angle_gamma   90.00
#
_symmetry.space_group_name_H-M   'P 1'
#
loop_
_entity.id
_entity.type
_entity.pdbx_description
1 polymer ?
#
loop_
_entity_poly.entity_id
_entity_poly.type
_entity_poly.pdbx_seq_one_letter_code
_entity_poly.pdbx_strand_id
1 'polypeptide(L)'
;MQHLLARLGNPQKELKCVHVAGTNGKGSTCALLASILQRAGYRTGLYTSPHLTDFSERIRIDGEEIPHDEVVRLAQRVLTEAEACRAEGFPLTEFELITAMAFLWFREQGCAVCVLETGLGGRCDATNVIESPLLTVLTSISLDHTKILGDTIEQIAFEKSGILKQGVPCVCYPDLPRAAEGVIRMTAQVQSARLVVAPLKDLTFVDASLRGTRLLTERSMPLTLPLLGEHQMKNAAVVLACVKELRALGWEIPDSAVQEGFANVSFPARMEVLSETPPVLLDGAHNPDGTAALAKAVKKYVTKKRVIGVCGMMEDKNVREAVRKLDGVMEKVYTVAPDSPRAMSAQALAEEWERRRIDAVPVSSVQEALEKALEEGAQRGVLVCGSLYLAGEARPLLKKLLNQA
;
A
#
# COMPACT_ATOMS: atom_id res chain seq x y z
N MET A 1 15.60 -17.43 2.05
CA MET A 1 15.40 -16.80 0.72
C MET A 1 16.54 -17.03 -0.28
N GLN A 2 17.77 -16.56 -0.04
CA GLN A 2 18.87 -16.62 -1.03
C GLN A 2 19.17 -18.04 -1.52
N HIS A 3 19.13 -19.02 -0.61
CA HIS A 3 19.34 -20.43 -0.92
C HIS A 3 18.28 -20.97 -1.90
N LEU A 4 17.00 -20.68 -1.66
CA LEU A 4 15.90 -21.03 -2.56
C LEU A 4 16.11 -20.42 -3.96
N LEU A 5 16.46 -19.13 -4.02
CA LEU A 5 16.68 -18.45 -5.30
C LEU A 5 17.87 -19.04 -6.07
N ALA A 6 18.93 -19.46 -5.38
CA ALA A 6 20.05 -20.15 -6.01
C ALA A 6 19.60 -21.44 -6.70
N ARG A 7 18.76 -22.24 -6.04
CA ARG A 7 18.17 -23.46 -6.62
C ARG A 7 17.24 -23.17 -7.80
N LEU A 8 16.54 -22.04 -7.76
CA LEU A 8 15.65 -21.59 -8.84
C LEU A 8 16.38 -20.89 -10.00
N GLY A 9 17.71 -20.85 -9.98
CA GLY A 9 18.53 -20.27 -11.05
C GLY A 9 18.66 -18.75 -10.97
N ASN A 10 18.51 -18.17 -9.78
CA ASN A 10 18.68 -16.74 -9.47
C ASN A 10 17.88 -15.78 -10.37
N PRO A 11 16.56 -15.98 -10.56
CA PRO A 11 15.76 -15.13 -11.46
C PRO A 11 15.83 -13.63 -11.12
N GLN A 12 15.97 -13.31 -9.84
CA GLN A 12 16.07 -11.95 -9.33
C GLN A 12 17.29 -11.16 -9.85
N LYS A 13 18.35 -11.85 -10.29
CA LYS A 13 19.58 -11.21 -10.80
C LYS A 13 19.43 -10.69 -12.23
N GLU A 14 18.42 -11.16 -12.95
CA GLU A 14 18.12 -10.78 -14.33
C GLU A 14 17.08 -9.64 -14.41
N LEU A 15 16.48 -9.27 -13.28
CA LEU A 15 15.42 -8.27 -13.21
C LEU A 15 15.98 -6.87 -12.90
N LYS A 16 15.44 -5.86 -13.59
CA LYS A 16 15.67 -4.46 -13.24
C LYS A 16 14.55 -4.00 -12.31
N CYS A 17 14.88 -3.56 -11.10
CA CYS A 17 13.88 -3.31 -10.08
C CYS A 17 13.89 -1.88 -9.53
N VAL A 18 12.72 -1.32 -9.24
CA VAL A 18 12.55 -0.22 -8.29
C VAL A 18 12.06 -0.81 -6.98
N HIS A 19 12.79 -0.59 -5.89
CA HIS A 19 12.51 -1.23 -4.60
C HIS A 19 11.94 -0.22 -3.60
N VAL A 20 10.75 -0.49 -3.08
CA VAL A 20 9.95 0.47 -2.29
C VAL A 20 9.71 -0.06 -0.88
N ALA A 21 10.16 0.70 0.12
CA ALA A 21 9.89 0.46 1.54
C ALA A 21 9.20 1.67 2.20
N GLY A 22 8.76 1.49 3.44
CA GLY A 22 8.06 2.51 4.23
C GLY A 22 6.95 1.94 5.12
N THR A 23 6.37 2.79 5.97
CA THR A 23 5.24 2.44 6.82
C THR A 23 3.95 2.51 6.00
N ASN A 24 3.54 3.71 5.57
CA ASN A 24 2.35 3.93 4.76
C ASN A 24 2.71 4.45 3.35
N GLY A 25 1.84 4.17 2.38
CA GLY A 25 1.95 4.68 1.00
C GLY A 25 2.78 3.84 0.03
N LYS A 26 3.37 2.71 0.48
CA LYS A 26 4.14 1.77 -0.36
C LYS A 26 3.33 1.29 -1.58
N GLY A 27 2.26 0.51 -1.37
CA GLY A 27 1.40 0.03 -2.46
C GLY A 27 0.90 1.12 -3.41
N SER A 28 0.43 2.27 -2.91
CA SER A 28 -0.01 3.39 -3.77
C SER A 28 1.13 3.97 -4.61
N THR A 29 2.33 4.09 -4.03
CA THR A 29 3.53 4.54 -4.75
C THR A 29 3.94 3.52 -5.82
N CYS A 30 3.91 2.22 -5.48
CA CYS A 30 4.22 1.15 -6.41
C CYS A 30 3.24 1.10 -7.58
N ALA A 31 1.93 1.16 -7.30
CA ALA A 31 0.87 1.13 -8.30
C ALA A 31 0.95 2.34 -9.24
N LEU A 32 1.18 3.54 -8.71
CA LEU A 32 1.31 4.75 -9.51
C LEU A 32 2.57 4.72 -10.38
N LEU A 33 3.71 4.31 -9.83
CA LEU A 33 4.95 4.17 -10.61
C LEU A 33 4.82 3.10 -11.70
N ALA A 34 4.24 1.93 -11.38
CA ALA A 34 4.00 0.88 -12.35
C ALA A 34 3.08 1.35 -13.47
N SER A 35 1.99 2.07 -13.15
CA SER A 35 1.09 2.63 -14.16
C SER A 35 1.80 3.56 -15.13
N ILE A 36 2.68 4.45 -14.64
CA ILE A 36 3.48 5.34 -15.49
C ILE A 36 4.44 4.56 -16.40
N LEU A 37 5.13 3.55 -15.85
CA LEU A 37 6.08 2.74 -16.61
C LEU A 37 5.39 1.92 -17.71
N GLN A 38 4.20 1.41 -17.44
CA GLN A 38 3.34 0.75 -18.44
C GLN A 38 2.95 1.70 -19.57
N ARG A 39 2.52 2.93 -19.23
CA ARG A 39 2.17 3.96 -20.22
C ARG A 39 3.37 4.47 -21.01
N ALA A 40 4.58 4.33 -20.46
CA ALA A 40 5.82 4.60 -21.18
C ALA A 40 6.21 3.47 -22.15
N GLY A 41 5.42 2.38 -22.22
CA GLY A 41 5.64 1.26 -23.13
C GLY A 41 6.53 0.15 -22.57
N TYR A 42 6.87 0.19 -21.28
CA TYR A 42 7.65 -0.86 -20.65
C TYR A 42 6.75 -1.98 -20.13
N ARG A 43 7.09 -3.23 -20.47
CA ARG A 43 6.52 -4.41 -19.82
C ARG A 43 6.90 -4.39 -18.34
N THR A 44 5.93 -4.15 -17.48
CA THR A 44 6.16 -3.76 -16.08
C THR A 44 5.55 -4.77 -15.12
N GLY A 45 6.41 -5.40 -14.32
CA GLY A 45 6.00 -6.22 -13.18
C GLY A 45 5.69 -5.35 -11.96
N LEU A 46 4.64 -5.69 -11.22
CA LEU A 46 4.27 -5.08 -9.95
C LEU A 46 4.11 -6.16 -8.90
N TYR A 47 4.87 -6.05 -7.81
CA TYR A 47 4.76 -6.93 -6.64
C TYR A 47 4.31 -6.12 -5.43
N THR A 48 3.14 -6.45 -4.89
CA THR A 48 2.51 -5.73 -3.76
C THR A 48 2.02 -6.67 -2.67
N SER A 49 1.88 -6.16 -1.45
CA SER A 49 1.32 -6.94 -0.33
C SER A 49 0.64 -6.08 0.75
N PRO A 50 -0.32 -6.64 1.50
CA PRO A 50 -1.01 -7.91 1.23
C PRO A 50 -1.95 -7.80 0.01
N HIS A 51 -2.59 -8.90 -0.39
CA HIS A 51 -3.76 -8.84 -1.27
C HIS A 51 -5.01 -8.40 -0.51
N LEU A 52 -6.03 -7.96 -1.26
CA LEU A 52 -7.34 -7.59 -0.74
C LEU A 52 -8.33 -8.76 -0.80
N THR A 53 -8.56 -9.32 -1.99
CA THR A 53 -9.54 -10.40 -2.21
C THR A 53 -8.94 -11.68 -2.78
N ASP A 54 -7.98 -11.55 -3.70
CA ASP A 54 -7.39 -12.69 -4.41
C ASP A 54 -5.87 -12.72 -4.27
N PHE A 55 -5.30 -13.91 -4.12
CA PHE A 55 -3.85 -14.10 -4.05
C PHE A 55 -3.11 -13.45 -5.23
N SER A 56 -3.70 -13.55 -6.42
CA SER A 56 -3.13 -13.12 -7.70
C SER A 56 -2.91 -11.61 -7.77
N GLU A 57 -3.61 -10.82 -6.94
CA GLU A 57 -3.41 -9.38 -6.80
C GLU A 57 -1.97 -9.00 -6.42
N ARG A 58 -1.24 -9.92 -5.77
CA ARG A 58 0.15 -9.68 -5.33
C ARG A 58 1.13 -9.57 -6.48
N ILE A 59 0.85 -10.21 -7.62
CA ILE A 59 1.77 -10.33 -8.74
C ILE A 59 1.04 -9.91 -10.01
N ARG A 60 1.40 -8.73 -10.54
CA ARG A 60 0.80 -8.18 -11.75
C ARG A 60 1.83 -7.90 -12.83
N ILE A 61 1.42 -8.03 -14.09
CA ILE A 61 2.20 -7.58 -15.25
C ILE A 61 1.28 -6.73 -16.11
N ASP A 62 1.70 -5.50 -16.40
CA ASP A 62 0.94 -4.55 -17.22
C ASP A 62 -0.50 -4.29 -16.72
N GLY A 63 -0.68 -4.39 -15.41
CA GLY A 63 -1.95 -4.16 -14.72
C GLY A 63 -2.78 -5.43 -14.52
N GLU A 64 -2.46 -6.51 -15.23
CA GLU A 64 -3.17 -7.79 -15.17
C GLU A 64 -2.57 -8.70 -14.10
N GLU A 65 -3.44 -9.39 -13.37
CA GLU A 65 -3.07 -10.35 -12.33
C GLU A 65 -2.48 -11.63 -12.93
N ILE A 66 -1.56 -12.27 -12.20
CA ILE A 66 -1.05 -13.58 -12.59
C ILE A 66 -2.20 -14.58 -12.75
N PRO A 67 -2.31 -15.33 -13.86
CA PRO A 67 -3.33 -16.35 -14.03
C PRO A 67 -3.26 -17.43 -12.94
N HIS A 68 -4.41 -17.95 -12.50
CA HIS A 68 -4.45 -18.95 -11.42
C HIS A 68 -3.70 -20.26 -11.76
N ASP A 69 -3.73 -20.70 -13.02
CA ASP A 69 -2.97 -21.84 -13.50
C ASP A 69 -1.45 -21.59 -13.41
N GLU A 70 -1.01 -20.37 -13.69
CA GLU A 70 0.38 -19.93 -13.50
C GLU A 70 0.76 -19.83 -12.02
N VAL A 71 -0.15 -19.39 -11.14
CA VAL A 71 0.04 -19.45 -9.68
C VAL A 71 0.29 -20.90 -9.24
N VAL A 72 -0.56 -21.84 -9.65
CA VAL A 72 -0.42 -23.26 -9.30
C VAL A 72 0.89 -23.84 -9.85
N ARG A 73 1.23 -23.56 -11.11
CA ARG A 73 2.45 -24.05 -11.76
C ARG A 73 3.71 -23.56 -11.04
N LEU A 74 3.78 -22.26 -10.74
CA LEU A 74 4.92 -21.66 -10.06
C LEU A 74 4.99 -22.09 -8.60
N ALA A 75 3.84 -22.19 -7.90
CA ALA A 75 3.78 -22.67 -6.53
C ALA A 75 4.32 -24.09 -6.44
N GLN A 76 3.92 -25.00 -7.33
CA GLN A 76 4.41 -26.38 -7.37
C GLN A 76 5.94 -26.42 -7.52
N ARG A 77 6.49 -25.63 -8.47
CA ARG A 77 7.93 -25.56 -8.69
C ARG A 77 8.68 -25.01 -7.47
N VAL A 78 8.17 -23.93 -6.87
CA VAL A 78 8.81 -23.29 -5.71
C VAL A 78 8.73 -24.18 -4.47
N LEU A 79 7.60 -24.87 -4.26
CA LEU A 79 7.41 -25.79 -3.13
C LEU A 79 8.36 -26.98 -3.22
N THR A 80 8.56 -27.56 -4.41
CA THR A 80 9.53 -28.65 -4.60
C THR A 80 10.94 -28.22 -4.19
N GLU A 81 11.41 -27.04 -4.60
CA GLU A 81 12.72 -26.54 -4.17
C GLU A 81 12.75 -26.11 -2.69
N ALA A 82 11.62 -25.66 -2.15
CA ALA A 82 11.50 -25.29 -0.74
C ALA A 82 11.59 -26.51 0.19
N GLU A 83 11.04 -27.66 -0.21
CA GLU A 83 11.19 -28.92 0.53
C GLU A 83 12.66 -29.37 0.59
N ALA A 84 13.38 -29.24 -0.53
CA ALA A 84 14.82 -29.50 -0.56
C ALA A 84 15.60 -28.53 0.35
N CYS A 85 15.28 -27.22 0.31
CA CYS A 85 15.87 -26.23 1.22
C CYS A 85 15.62 -26.60 2.69
N ARG A 86 14.40 -27.04 3.02
CA ARG A 86 14.04 -27.46 4.38
C ARG A 86 14.82 -28.68 4.84
N ALA A 87 15.01 -29.69 3.97
CA ALA A 87 15.84 -30.86 4.25
C ALA A 87 17.31 -30.48 4.51
N GLU A 88 17.78 -29.41 3.87
CA GLU A 88 19.13 -28.85 4.03
C GLU A 88 19.24 -27.88 5.23
N GLY A 89 18.20 -27.73 6.05
CA GLY A 89 18.21 -26.90 7.25
C GLY A 89 17.84 -25.42 7.04
N PHE A 90 17.30 -25.08 5.87
CA PHE A 90 16.87 -23.73 5.51
C PHE A 90 15.34 -23.66 5.39
N PRO A 91 14.59 -23.54 6.51
CA PRO A 91 13.14 -23.36 6.45
C PRO A 91 12.80 -22.01 5.80
N LEU A 92 11.67 -21.98 5.09
CA LEU A 92 11.19 -20.81 4.36
C LEU A 92 9.80 -20.42 4.86
N THR A 93 9.56 -19.12 4.89
CA THR A 93 8.25 -18.52 5.18
C THR A 93 7.39 -18.47 3.92
N GLU A 94 6.07 -18.41 4.09
CA GLU A 94 5.13 -18.22 2.98
C GLU A 94 5.50 -17.00 2.13
N PHE A 95 5.86 -15.88 2.77
CA PHE A 95 6.23 -14.65 2.06
C PHE A 95 7.48 -14.81 1.19
N GLU A 96 8.46 -15.61 1.62
CA GLU A 96 9.64 -15.95 0.80
C GLU A 96 9.26 -16.77 -0.44
N LEU A 97 8.34 -17.74 -0.29
CA LEU A 97 7.86 -18.55 -1.40
C LEU A 97 7.13 -17.70 -2.45
N ILE A 98 6.22 -16.84 -2.00
CA ILE A 98 5.47 -15.93 -2.89
C ILE A 98 6.42 -14.97 -3.62
N THR A 99 7.41 -14.43 -2.90
CA THR A 99 8.41 -13.53 -3.49
C THR A 99 9.23 -14.25 -4.56
N ALA A 100 9.59 -15.52 -4.35
CA ALA A 100 10.29 -16.33 -5.34
C ALA A 100 9.43 -16.61 -6.58
N MET A 101 8.13 -16.88 -6.39
CA MET A 101 7.17 -17.02 -7.51
C MET A 101 7.10 -15.74 -8.34
N ALA A 102 7.04 -14.57 -7.70
CA ALA A 102 7.01 -13.29 -8.39
C ALA A 102 8.26 -13.07 -9.27
N PHE A 103 9.46 -13.36 -8.75
CA PHE A 103 10.69 -13.23 -9.52
C PHE A 103 10.75 -14.19 -10.71
N LEU A 104 10.33 -15.45 -10.53
CA LEU A 104 10.23 -16.40 -11.63
C LEU A 104 9.27 -15.89 -12.71
N TRP A 105 8.08 -15.45 -12.31
CA TRP A 105 7.06 -14.98 -13.24
C TRP A 105 7.54 -13.76 -14.04
N PHE A 106 8.07 -12.74 -13.37
CA PHE A 106 8.55 -11.55 -14.06
C PHE A 106 9.70 -11.84 -15.02
N ARG A 107 10.59 -12.78 -14.68
CA ARG A 107 11.66 -13.19 -15.59
C ARG A 107 11.10 -13.96 -16.78
N GLU A 108 10.24 -14.94 -16.55
CA GLU A 108 9.64 -15.77 -17.62
C GLU A 108 8.82 -14.92 -18.60
N GLN A 109 8.19 -13.86 -18.10
CA GLN A 109 7.45 -12.90 -18.92
C GLN A 109 8.33 -11.76 -19.47
N GLY A 110 9.64 -11.75 -19.24
CA GLY A 110 10.53 -10.73 -19.79
C GLY A 110 10.14 -9.30 -19.40
N CYS A 111 9.76 -9.08 -18.13
CA CYS A 111 9.50 -7.74 -17.62
C CYS A 111 10.74 -6.87 -17.77
N ALA A 112 10.60 -5.73 -18.45
CA ALA A 112 11.68 -4.76 -18.62
C ALA A 112 12.05 -4.10 -17.28
N VAL A 113 11.07 -3.89 -16.42
CA VAL A 113 11.22 -3.31 -15.08
C VAL A 113 10.20 -3.90 -14.12
N CYS A 114 10.58 -4.06 -12.85
CA CYS A 114 9.71 -4.53 -11.78
C CYS A 114 9.64 -3.49 -10.66
N VAL A 115 8.44 -3.18 -10.17
CA VAL A 115 8.25 -2.33 -8.99
C VAL A 115 7.89 -3.22 -7.80
N LEU A 116 8.77 -3.27 -6.81
CA LEU A 116 8.71 -4.21 -5.70
C LEU A 116 8.40 -3.50 -4.39
N GLU A 117 7.27 -3.82 -3.77
CA GLU A 117 6.95 -3.43 -2.40
C GLU A 117 7.58 -4.41 -1.39
N THR A 118 8.27 -3.88 -0.37
CA THR A 118 8.67 -4.69 0.80
C THR A 118 7.44 -5.13 1.58
N GLY A 119 7.40 -6.37 2.05
CA GLY A 119 6.34 -6.86 2.94
C GLY A 119 6.44 -6.25 4.34
N LEU A 120 7.62 -6.34 4.97
CA LEU A 120 7.85 -5.84 6.33
C LEU A 120 9.28 -5.31 6.50
N GLY A 121 9.40 -4.12 7.11
CA GLY A 121 10.71 -3.50 7.34
C GLY A 121 11.39 -3.14 6.03
N GLY A 122 12.47 -3.84 5.71
CA GLY A 122 13.25 -3.68 4.48
C GLY A 122 14.53 -4.51 4.51
N ARG A 123 15.37 -4.30 5.53
CA ARG A 123 16.69 -4.94 5.68
C ARG A 123 16.65 -6.47 5.60
N CYS A 124 15.71 -7.09 6.32
CA CYS A 124 15.53 -8.54 6.35
C CYS A 124 14.31 -9.02 5.54
N ASP A 125 13.76 -8.16 4.67
CA ASP A 125 12.61 -8.52 3.86
C ASP A 125 13.00 -9.50 2.73
N ALA A 126 12.11 -10.42 2.36
CA ALA A 126 12.36 -11.40 1.30
C ALA A 126 12.68 -10.73 -0.05
N THR A 127 12.18 -9.51 -0.28
CA THR A 127 12.48 -8.74 -1.49
C THR A 127 13.88 -8.14 -1.50
N ASN A 128 14.57 -8.03 -0.35
CA ASN A 128 15.90 -7.39 -0.24
C ASN A 128 17.07 -8.24 -0.73
N VAL A 129 16.77 -9.31 -1.46
CA VAL A 129 17.72 -10.12 -2.25
C VAL A 129 18.12 -9.47 -3.57
N ILE A 130 17.50 -8.34 -3.95
CA ILE A 130 17.94 -7.52 -5.08
C ILE A 130 19.24 -6.80 -4.69
N GLU A 131 20.33 -7.14 -5.36
CA GLU A 131 21.67 -6.60 -5.08
C GLU A 131 21.85 -5.18 -5.66
N SER A 132 21.27 -4.91 -6.84
CA SER A 132 21.44 -3.65 -7.56
C SER A 132 20.12 -3.18 -8.19
N PRO A 133 19.16 -2.67 -7.39
CA PRO A 133 17.98 -2.03 -7.94
C PRO A 133 18.37 -0.77 -8.72
N LEU A 134 17.55 -0.37 -9.69
CA LEU A 134 17.70 0.89 -10.42
C LEU A 134 17.56 2.09 -9.47
N LEU A 135 16.62 1.97 -8.54
CA LEU A 135 16.22 3.02 -7.62
C LEU A 135 15.65 2.39 -6.35
N THR A 136 15.97 2.98 -5.21
CA THR A 136 15.32 2.68 -3.93
C THR A 136 14.39 3.81 -3.53
N VAL A 137 13.28 3.48 -2.88
CA VAL A 137 12.24 4.45 -2.52
C VAL A 137 11.81 4.22 -1.07
N LEU A 138 11.88 5.27 -0.27
CA LEU A 138 11.35 5.28 1.10
C LEU A 138 10.12 6.18 1.16
N THR A 139 8.96 5.55 1.33
CA THR A 139 7.71 6.26 1.64
C THR A 139 7.69 6.70 3.10
N SER A 140 6.54 7.16 3.60
CA SER A 140 6.43 7.70 4.97
C SER A 140 6.98 6.73 6.03
N ILE A 141 7.59 7.27 7.10
CA ILE A 141 8.09 6.48 8.23
C ILE A 141 7.32 6.88 9.48
N SER A 142 6.72 5.89 10.12
CA SER A 142 6.07 6.05 11.42
C SER A 142 5.96 4.73 12.18
N LEU A 143 5.52 4.82 13.44
CA LEU A 143 5.37 3.67 14.34
C LEU A 143 4.33 2.68 13.78
N ASP A 144 4.80 1.49 13.42
CA ASP A 144 3.98 0.33 13.07
C ASP A 144 4.81 -0.93 13.24
N HIS A 145 4.16 -2.07 13.51
CA HIS A 145 4.84 -3.35 13.76
C HIS A 145 5.94 -3.26 14.84
N THR A 146 5.69 -2.52 15.92
CA THR A 146 6.71 -2.18 16.93
C THR A 146 7.31 -3.38 17.66
N LYS A 147 6.57 -4.49 17.73
CA LYS A 147 7.05 -5.77 18.26
C LYS A 147 8.16 -6.41 17.41
N ILE A 148 8.27 -6.05 16.13
CA ILE A 148 9.21 -6.66 15.17
C ILE A 148 10.27 -5.65 14.72
N LEU A 149 9.86 -4.42 14.39
CA LEU A 149 10.74 -3.41 13.79
C LEU A 149 11.40 -2.46 14.81
N GLY A 150 11.02 -2.57 16.08
CA GLY A 150 11.43 -1.65 17.14
C GLY A 150 10.34 -0.65 17.52
N ASP A 151 10.47 -0.06 18.70
CA ASP A 151 9.50 0.84 19.33
C ASP A 151 9.84 2.33 19.13
N THR A 152 10.91 2.64 18.39
CA THR A 152 11.35 4.00 18.05
C THR A 152 11.32 4.26 16.54
N ILE A 153 11.21 5.54 16.18
CA ILE A 153 11.23 5.96 14.77
C ILE A 153 12.59 5.66 14.11
N GLU A 154 13.68 5.78 14.87
CA GLU A 154 15.05 5.50 14.44
C GLU A 154 15.23 4.02 14.09
N GLN A 155 14.75 3.09 14.92
CA GLN A 155 14.82 1.65 14.65
C GLN A 155 14.01 1.27 13.41
N ILE A 156 12.79 1.81 13.28
CA ILE A 156 11.95 1.56 12.11
C ILE A 156 12.59 2.12 10.84
N ALA A 157 13.17 3.32 10.92
CA ALA A 157 13.90 3.92 9.81
C ALA A 157 15.13 3.10 9.44
N PHE A 158 15.86 2.55 10.42
CA PHE A 158 17.02 1.71 10.18
C PHE A 158 16.65 0.40 9.46
N GLU A 159 15.59 -0.28 9.90
CA GLU A 159 15.09 -1.47 9.22
C GLU A 159 14.68 -1.16 7.78
N LYS A 160 13.95 -0.05 7.55
CA LYS A 160 13.48 0.32 6.21
C LYS A 160 14.61 0.79 5.30
N SER A 161 15.60 1.50 5.84
CA SER A 161 16.77 1.97 5.09
C SER A 161 17.70 0.84 4.66
N GLY A 162 17.51 -0.38 5.18
CA GLY A 162 18.27 -1.56 4.75
C GLY A 162 18.06 -1.97 3.29
N ILE A 163 17.10 -1.36 2.58
CA ILE A 163 16.96 -1.55 1.12
C ILE A 163 17.94 -0.69 0.31
N LEU A 164 18.56 0.35 0.89
CA LEU A 164 19.54 1.19 0.21
C LEU A 164 20.76 0.33 -0.17
N LYS A 165 21.21 0.44 -1.42
CA LYS A 165 22.35 -0.31 -1.96
C LYS A 165 23.46 0.63 -2.42
N GLN A 166 24.67 0.09 -2.48
CA GLN A 166 25.85 0.86 -2.80
C GLN A 166 25.73 1.57 -4.16
N GLY A 167 25.90 2.89 -4.18
CA GLY A 167 25.84 3.72 -5.38
C GLY A 167 24.45 3.87 -6.02
N VAL A 168 23.41 3.22 -5.49
CA VAL A 168 22.05 3.27 -6.04
C VAL A 168 21.33 4.52 -5.50
N PRO A 169 20.68 5.34 -6.35
CA PRO A 169 19.92 6.49 -5.88
C PRO A 169 18.76 6.08 -4.95
N CYS A 170 18.40 6.97 -4.03
CA CYS A 170 17.29 6.81 -3.12
C CYS A 170 16.38 8.04 -3.17
N VAL A 171 15.09 7.84 -3.46
CA VAL A 171 14.06 8.87 -3.28
C VAL A 171 13.38 8.66 -1.94
N CYS A 172 13.23 9.71 -1.13
CA CYS A 172 12.54 9.63 0.15
C CYS A 172 11.37 10.61 0.27
N TYR A 173 10.40 10.22 1.09
CA TYR A 173 9.16 10.95 1.36
C TYR A 173 9.42 12.39 1.82
N PRO A 174 8.56 13.37 1.46
CA PRO A 174 8.66 14.71 2.05
C PRO A 174 8.24 14.69 3.53
N ASP A 175 8.81 15.58 4.34
CA ASP A 175 8.46 15.78 5.75
C ASP A 175 8.64 14.53 6.64
N LEU A 176 9.70 13.76 6.43
CA LEU A 176 10.05 12.66 7.32
C LEU A 176 10.31 13.18 8.76
N PRO A 177 9.97 12.40 9.80
CA PRO A 177 10.41 12.73 11.15
C PRO A 177 11.93 12.92 11.19
N ARG A 178 12.41 13.94 11.90
CA ARG A 178 13.86 14.26 11.98
C ARG A 178 14.72 13.04 12.37
N ALA A 179 14.20 12.23 13.30
CA ALA A 179 14.77 10.96 13.71
C ALA A 179 15.01 10.00 12.53
N ALA A 180 13.98 9.78 11.70
CA ALA A 180 14.06 8.92 10.52
C ALA A 180 14.98 9.53 9.44
N GLU A 181 14.87 10.84 9.22
CA GLU A 181 15.69 11.56 8.24
C GLU A 181 17.19 11.44 8.55
N GLY A 182 17.57 11.57 9.83
CA GLY A 182 18.96 11.40 10.27
C GLY A 182 19.52 10.00 9.96
N VAL A 183 18.75 8.95 10.24
CA VAL A 183 19.13 7.57 9.93
C VAL A 183 19.27 7.36 8.42
N ILE A 184 18.28 7.80 7.64
CA ILE A 184 18.28 7.65 6.18
C ILE A 184 19.48 8.37 5.55
N ARG A 185 19.79 9.59 5.99
CA ARG A 185 20.96 10.35 5.51
C ARG A 185 22.27 9.63 5.82
N MET A 186 22.41 9.10 7.03
CA MET A 186 23.59 8.33 7.43
C MET A 186 23.73 7.06 6.59
N THR A 187 22.65 6.29 6.41
CA THR A 187 22.67 5.09 5.57
C THR A 187 23.01 5.43 4.12
N ALA A 188 22.44 6.50 3.56
CA ALA A 188 22.75 6.95 2.21
C ALA A 188 24.23 7.33 2.06
N GLN A 189 24.81 8.02 3.05
CA GLN A 189 26.24 8.35 3.06
C GLN A 189 27.11 7.08 3.06
N VAL A 190 26.81 6.11 3.95
CA VAL A 190 27.54 4.83 4.02
C VAL A 190 27.46 4.07 2.70
N GLN A 191 26.28 4.06 2.07
CA GLN A 191 26.07 3.39 0.78
C GLN A 191 26.58 4.23 -0.41
N SER A 192 27.07 5.45 -0.21
CA SER A 192 27.36 6.40 -1.30
C SER A 192 26.17 6.57 -2.25
N ALA A 193 24.95 6.49 -1.71
CA ALA A 193 23.70 6.62 -2.44
C ALA A 193 23.32 8.09 -2.58
N ARG A 194 22.96 8.51 -3.81
CA ARG A 194 22.40 9.84 -4.03
C ARG A 194 21.00 9.90 -3.40
N LEU A 195 20.87 10.67 -2.32
CA LEU A 195 19.59 10.86 -1.63
C LEU A 195 18.82 12.06 -2.18
N VAL A 196 17.58 11.83 -2.58
CA VAL A 196 16.65 12.84 -3.10
C VAL A 196 15.41 12.88 -2.20
N VAL A 197 15.24 13.99 -1.48
CA VAL A 197 13.98 14.26 -0.77
C VAL A 197 12.97 14.74 -1.80
N ALA A 198 11.82 14.08 -1.90
CA ALA A 198 10.79 14.41 -2.87
C ALA A 198 10.28 15.86 -2.68
N PRO A 199 10.36 16.72 -3.70
CA PRO A 199 10.07 18.15 -3.55
C PRO A 199 8.57 18.41 -3.64
N LEU A 200 7.85 18.37 -2.51
CA LEU A 200 6.40 18.64 -2.48
C LEU A 200 6.04 20.03 -3.05
N LYS A 201 6.95 21.00 -2.94
CA LYS A 201 6.80 22.36 -3.49
C LYS A 201 6.67 22.39 -5.03
N ASP A 202 7.12 21.34 -5.72
CA ASP A 202 7.04 21.23 -7.18
C ASP A 202 5.63 20.79 -7.64
N LEU A 203 4.70 20.61 -6.70
CA LEU A 203 3.29 20.29 -6.94
C LEU A 203 2.38 21.38 -6.38
N THR A 204 1.56 21.95 -7.25
CA THR A 204 0.50 22.89 -6.88
C THR A 204 -0.84 22.17 -6.85
N PHE A 205 -1.56 22.29 -5.73
CA PHE A 205 -2.93 21.81 -5.61
C PHE A 205 -3.88 22.69 -6.42
N VAL A 206 -4.70 22.08 -7.28
CA VAL A 206 -5.75 22.79 -8.04
C VAL A 206 -7.09 22.62 -7.32
N ASP A 207 -7.59 21.40 -7.26
CA ASP A 207 -8.77 21.04 -6.49
C ASP A 207 -8.80 19.55 -6.16
N ALA A 208 -9.81 19.13 -5.39
CA ALA A 208 -10.12 17.74 -5.16
C ALA A 208 -11.62 17.54 -4.89
N SER A 209 -12.13 16.41 -5.33
CA SER A 209 -13.51 15.95 -5.10
C SER A 209 -13.48 14.44 -4.83
N LEU A 210 -14.64 13.80 -4.66
CA LEU A 210 -14.70 12.33 -4.59
C LEU A 210 -14.16 11.63 -5.84
N ARG A 211 -14.01 12.34 -6.97
CA ARG A 211 -13.44 11.80 -8.22
C ARG A 211 -11.92 11.81 -8.28
N GLY A 212 -11.26 12.38 -7.27
CA GLY A 212 -9.80 12.48 -7.23
C GLY A 212 -9.29 13.88 -6.95
N THR A 213 -7.98 14.02 -7.11
CA THR A 213 -7.21 15.24 -6.88
C THR A 213 -6.62 15.73 -8.20
N ARG A 214 -6.77 17.03 -8.49
CA ARG A 214 -6.09 17.68 -9.63
C ARG A 214 -4.90 18.49 -9.14
N LEU A 215 -3.77 18.31 -9.81
CA LEU A 215 -2.49 18.92 -9.48
C LEU A 215 -1.86 19.56 -10.73
N LEU A 216 -0.98 20.53 -10.52
CA LEU A 216 -0.07 21.06 -11.53
C LEU A 216 1.36 20.83 -11.08
N THR A 217 2.21 20.36 -11.99
CA THR A 217 3.66 20.32 -11.73
C THR A 217 4.29 21.71 -11.84
N GLU A 218 5.55 21.86 -11.41
CA GLU A 218 6.35 23.08 -11.59
C GLU A 218 6.33 23.60 -13.04
N ARG A 219 6.24 22.70 -14.03
CA ARG A 219 6.18 23.02 -15.46
C ARG A 219 4.75 23.23 -15.99
N SER A 220 3.78 23.45 -15.10
CA SER A 220 2.35 23.61 -15.43
C SER A 220 1.74 22.41 -16.17
N MET A 221 2.32 21.22 -16.04
CA MET A 221 1.72 20.00 -16.58
C MET A 221 0.55 19.57 -15.67
N PRO A 222 -0.67 19.40 -16.19
CA PRO A 222 -1.81 18.96 -15.39
C PRO A 222 -1.73 17.46 -15.10
N LEU A 223 -1.98 17.11 -13.85
CA LEU A 223 -2.09 15.73 -13.36
C LEU A 223 -3.47 15.53 -12.72
N THR A 224 -4.12 14.43 -13.07
CA THR A 224 -5.34 13.97 -12.40
C THR A 224 -5.01 12.68 -11.67
N LEU A 225 -5.30 12.61 -10.37
CA LEU A 225 -5.02 11.47 -9.52
C LEU A 225 -6.33 10.96 -8.90
N PRO A 226 -6.87 9.80 -9.31
CA PRO A 226 -8.12 9.24 -8.77
C PRO A 226 -7.96 8.65 -7.35
N LEU A 227 -6.92 9.04 -6.61
CA LEU A 227 -6.69 8.67 -5.22
C LEU A 227 -6.91 9.88 -4.31
N LEU A 228 -7.61 9.67 -3.20
CA LEU A 228 -8.01 10.74 -2.28
C LEU A 228 -7.10 10.85 -1.07
N GLY A 229 -7.00 12.08 -0.56
CA GLY A 229 -6.26 12.41 0.66
C GLY A 229 -4.96 13.14 0.40
N GLU A 230 -4.57 14.02 1.33
CA GLU A 230 -3.37 14.86 1.16
C GLU A 230 -2.07 14.04 1.10
N HIS A 231 -2.03 12.89 1.75
CA HIS A 231 -0.89 11.97 1.69
C HIS A 231 -0.65 11.46 0.25
N GLN A 232 -1.69 11.43 -0.61
CA GLN A 232 -1.52 11.05 -2.01
C GLN A 232 -0.77 12.11 -2.82
N MET A 233 -0.84 13.40 -2.44
CA MET A 233 0.00 14.44 -3.05
C MET A 233 1.49 14.22 -2.72
N LYS A 234 1.78 13.76 -1.50
CA LYS A 234 3.14 13.41 -1.09
C LYS A 234 3.63 12.14 -1.80
N ASN A 235 2.76 11.13 -1.95
CA ASN A 235 3.06 9.95 -2.78
C ASN A 235 3.32 10.36 -4.24
N ALA A 236 2.53 11.29 -4.79
CA ALA A 236 2.73 11.85 -6.12
C ALA A 236 4.09 12.55 -6.27
N ALA A 237 4.50 13.36 -5.29
CA ALA A 237 5.82 14.00 -5.27
C ALA A 237 6.95 12.96 -5.30
N VAL A 238 6.81 11.88 -4.53
CA VAL A 238 7.75 10.75 -4.53
C VAL A 238 7.82 10.12 -5.91
N VAL A 239 6.68 9.79 -6.53
CA VAL A 239 6.68 9.15 -7.85
C VAL A 239 7.27 10.06 -8.93
N LEU A 240 6.98 11.36 -8.91
CA LEU A 240 7.59 12.30 -9.86
C LEU A 240 9.11 12.41 -9.68
N ALA A 241 9.60 12.37 -8.43
CA ALA A 241 11.03 12.31 -8.15
C ALA A 241 11.63 10.98 -8.65
N CYS A 242 10.93 9.85 -8.50
CA CYS A 242 11.34 8.57 -9.08
C CYS A 242 11.44 8.64 -10.60
N VAL A 243 10.45 9.22 -11.29
CA VAL A 243 10.47 9.40 -12.74
C VAL A 243 11.67 10.26 -13.17
N LYS A 244 11.98 11.32 -12.43
CA LYS A 244 13.15 12.18 -12.71
C LYS A 244 14.47 11.40 -12.58
N GLU A 245 14.62 10.59 -11.53
CA GLU A 245 15.82 9.77 -11.34
C GLU A 245 15.92 8.65 -12.38
N LEU A 246 14.81 7.98 -12.74
CA LEU A 246 14.80 6.99 -13.82
C LEU A 246 15.16 7.60 -15.18
N ARG A 247 14.64 8.79 -15.50
CA ARG A 247 15.04 9.55 -16.70
C ARG A 247 16.54 9.87 -16.71
N ALA A 248 17.10 10.25 -15.56
CA ALA A 248 18.54 10.49 -15.42
C ALA A 248 19.40 9.23 -15.60
N LEU A 249 18.82 8.05 -15.33
CA LEU A 249 19.42 6.74 -15.61
C LEU A 249 19.21 6.27 -17.06
N GLY A 250 18.62 7.10 -17.93
CA GLY A 250 18.42 6.81 -19.35
C GLY A 250 17.11 6.13 -19.69
N TRP A 251 16.14 6.05 -18.77
CA TRP A 251 14.81 5.53 -19.08
C TRP A 251 13.95 6.59 -19.77
N GLU A 252 13.40 6.23 -20.93
CA GLU A 252 12.51 7.08 -21.71
C GLU A 252 11.09 7.01 -21.15
N ILE A 253 10.76 7.98 -20.30
CA ILE A 253 9.42 8.11 -19.73
C ILE A 253 8.87 9.45 -20.22
N PRO A 254 8.03 9.52 -21.28
CA PRO A 254 7.51 10.79 -21.77
C PRO A 254 6.53 11.41 -20.76
N ASP A 255 6.32 12.73 -20.85
CA ASP A 255 5.38 13.44 -19.96
C ASP A 255 3.93 12.93 -20.16
N SER A 256 3.55 12.51 -21.37
CA SER A 256 2.25 11.86 -21.63
C SER A 256 2.05 10.59 -20.81
N ALA A 257 3.08 9.74 -20.70
CA ALA A 257 3.02 8.53 -19.87
C ALA A 257 2.85 8.85 -18.38
N VAL A 258 3.45 9.96 -17.91
CA VAL A 258 3.22 10.45 -16.55
C VAL A 258 1.76 10.87 -16.38
N GLN A 259 1.22 11.70 -17.27
CA GLN A 259 -0.17 12.17 -17.18
C GLN A 259 -1.17 11.01 -17.23
N GLU A 260 -0.99 10.09 -18.17
CA GLU A 260 -1.86 8.92 -18.33
C GLU A 260 -1.72 7.95 -17.15
N GLY A 261 -0.51 7.70 -16.65
CA GLY A 261 -0.28 6.83 -15.50
C GLY A 261 -0.91 7.39 -14.22
N PHE A 262 -0.82 8.70 -14.01
CA PHE A 262 -1.53 9.38 -12.93
C PHE A 262 -3.05 9.25 -13.06
N ALA A 263 -3.61 9.46 -14.25
CA ALA A 263 -5.05 9.44 -14.48
C ALA A 263 -5.67 8.04 -14.37
N ASN A 264 -4.90 6.99 -14.68
CA ASN A 264 -5.39 5.62 -14.76
C ASN A 264 -4.93 4.70 -13.62
N VAL A 265 -4.19 5.22 -12.63
CA VAL A 265 -3.82 4.41 -11.47
C VAL A 265 -5.07 3.95 -10.73
N SER A 266 -5.09 2.68 -10.37
CA SER A 266 -6.12 2.10 -9.51
C SER A 266 -5.46 1.31 -8.39
N PHE A 267 -5.84 1.61 -7.15
CA PHE A 267 -5.36 0.86 -5.99
C PHE A 267 -6.50 0.74 -4.97
N PRO A 268 -7.24 -0.40 -4.98
CA PRO A 268 -8.42 -0.62 -4.14
C PRO A 268 -8.19 -0.40 -2.65
N ALA A 269 -9.27 -0.12 -1.92
CA ALA A 269 -9.26 0.10 -0.47
C ALA A 269 -8.28 1.18 0.03
N ARG A 270 -8.05 2.24 -0.77
CA ARG A 270 -7.38 3.49 -0.38
C ARG A 270 -8.30 4.66 -0.64
N MET A 271 -9.20 4.93 0.30
CA MET A 271 -10.30 5.86 0.14
C MET A 271 -11.08 5.61 -1.16
N GLU A 272 -11.31 4.33 -1.49
CA GLU A 272 -12.01 3.92 -2.70
C GLU A 272 -13.47 4.37 -2.58
N VAL A 273 -13.92 5.12 -3.57
CA VAL A 273 -15.30 5.61 -3.67
C VAL A 273 -16.11 4.60 -4.47
N LEU A 274 -17.02 3.89 -3.82
CA LEU A 274 -17.91 2.91 -4.45
C LEU A 274 -19.28 3.50 -4.84
N SER A 275 -19.66 4.61 -4.22
CA SER A 275 -20.80 5.45 -4.62
C SER A 275 -20.52 6.91 -4.26
N GLU A 276 -20.94 7.86 -5.10
CA GLU A 276 -20.84 9.30 -4.82
C GLU A 276 -22.05 9.84 -4.03
N THR A 277 -23.24 9.23 -4.16
CA THR A 277 -24.48 9.75 -3.55
C THR A 277 -25.47 8.62 -3.23
N PRO A 278 -25.70 8.31 -1.94
CA PRO A 278 -24.91 8.73 -0.79
C PRO A 278 -23.46 8.19 -0.89
N PRO A 279 -22.46 8.88 -0.30
CA PRO A 279 -21.07 8.46 -0.45
C PRO A 279 -20.81 7.13 0.26
N VAL A 280 -20.26 6.14 -0.45
CA VAL A 280 -19.82 4.86 0.14
C VAL A 280 -18.32 4.73 -0.07
N LEU A 281 -17.57 4.76 1.04
CA LEU A 281 -16.11 4.83 1.07
C LEU A 281 -15.53 3.57 1.69
N LEU A 282 -14.45 3.06 1.10
CA LEU A 282 -13.71 1.89 1.57
C LEU A 282 -12.22 2.22 1.75
N ASP A 283 -11.68 1.97 2.94
CA ASP A 283 -10.26 2.24 3.23
C ASP A 283 -9.63 1.22 4.19
N GLY A 284 -8.42 0.76 3.87
CA GLY A 284 -7.66 -0.20 4.69
C GLY A 284 -6.85 0.38 5.85
N ALA A 285 -7.09 1.63 6.27
CA ALA A 285 -6.42 2.26 7.40
C ALA A 285 -6.65 1.46 8.69
N HIS A 286 -5.55 1.12 9.37
CA HIS A 286 -5.54 0.20 10.51
C HIS A 286 -4.53 0.58 11.60
N ASN A 287 -3.89 1.74 11.45
CA ASN A 287 -2.95 2.30 12.41
C ASN A 287 -3.29 3.79 12.68
N PRO A 288 -2.74 4.43 13.73
CA PRO A 288 -3.10 5.81 14.09
C PRO A 288 -2.85 6.85 12.99
N ASP A 289 -1.79 6.70 12.21
CA ASP A 289 -1.49 7.65 11.14
C ASP A 289 -2.42 7.49 9.92
N GLY A 290 -2.69 6.24 9.53
CA GLY A 290 -3.64 5.93 8.47
C GLY A 290 -5.05 6.41 8.82
N THR A 291 -5.50 6.15 10.05
CA THR A 291 -6.82 6.59 10.52
C THR A 291 -6.91 8.11 10.67
N ALA A 292 -5.82 8.79 11.04
CA ALA A 292 -5.76 10.26 11.04
C ALA A 292 -5.88 10.83 9.61
N ALA A 293 -5.18 10.24 8.65
CA ALA A 293 -5.25 10.63 7.25
C ALA A 293 -6.66 10.39 6.67
N LEU A 294 -7.27 9.24 6.99
CA LEU A 294 -8.64 8.90 6.63
C LEU A 294 -9.64 9.91 7.21
N ALA A 295 -9.57 10.18 8.52
CA ALA A 295 -10.44 11.15 9.19
C ALA A 295 -10.38 12.53 8.54
N LYS A 296 -9.16 13.00 8.22
CA LYS A 296 -8.94 14.29 7.55
C LYS A 296 -9.58 14.30 6.17
N ALA A 297 -9.40 13.23 5.40
CA ALA A 297 -9.93 13.14 4.05
C ALA A 297 -11.47 13.06 4.03
N VAL A 298 -12.08 12.26 4.92
CA VAL A 298 -13.54 12.17 5.03
C VAL A 298 -14.14 13.53 5.42
N LYS A 299 -13.59 14.20 6.44
CA LYS A 299 -14.04 15.54 6.86
C LYS A 299 -13.91 16.59 5.75
N LYS A 300 -12.95 16.42 4.83
CA LYS A 300 -12.72 17.34 3.71
C LYS A 300 -13.67 17.10 2.54
N TYR A 301 -13.92 15.83 2.19
CA TYR A 301 -14.63 15.47 0.95
C TYR A 301 -16.11 15.12 1.15
N VAL A 302 -16.50 14.71 2.36
CA VAL A 302 -17.89 14.41 2.70
C VAL A 302 -18.50 15.63 3.38
N THR A 303 -19.22 16.44 2.61
CA THR A 303 -19.49 17.86 2.91
C THR A 303 -20.52 18.12 4.00
N LYS A 304 -21.45 17.19 4.31
CA LYS A 304 -22.41 17.35 5.41
C LYS A 304 -22.78 16.01 6.05
N LYS A 305 -22.70 15.99 7.39
CA LYS A 305 -23.00 14.88 8.34
C LYS A 305 -21.83 13.95 8.66
N ARG A 306 -21.89 13.36 9.86
CA ARG A 306 -21.08 12.21 10.25
C ARG A 306 -21.61 10.98 9.49
N VAL A 307 -20.72 10.13 9.00
CA VAL A 307 -21.09 8.93 8.24
C VAL A 307 -21.47 7.77 9.15
N ILE A 308 -22.09 6.73 8.60
CA ILE A 308 -22.24 5.44 9.29
C ILE A 308 -20.99 4.61 9.06
N GLY A 309 -20.40 4.08 10.14
CA GLY A 309 -19.17 3.32 10.10
C GLY A 309 -19.41 1.82 10.05
N VAL A 310 -18.57 1.09 9.32
CA VAL A 310 -18.31 -0.34 9.54
C VAL A 310 -16.83 -0.48 9.87
N CYS A 311 -16.52 -1.03 11.05
CA CYS A 311 -15.15 -1.09 11.55
C CYS A 311 -14.76 -2.49 12.00
N GLY A 312 -13.58 -2.94 11.57
CA GLY A 312 -13.00 -4.22 11.94
C GLY A 312 -11.48 -4.13 11.92
N MET A 313 -10.85 -4.40 13.06
CA MET A 313 -9.42 -4.18 13.30
C MET A 313 -8.73 -5.47 13.79
N MET A 314 -7.41 -5.55 13.58
CA MET A 314 -6.60 -6.61 14.16
C MET A 314 -6.18 -6.23 15.59
N GLU A 315 -6.18 -7.20 16.50
CA GLU A 315 -5.87 -7.00 17.92
C GLU A 315 -4.42 -6.55 18.17
N ASP A 316 -3.49 -6.93 17.28
CA ASP A 316 -2.07 -6.59 17.40
C ASP A 316 -1.75 -5.12 17.04
N LYS A 317 -2.74 -4.33 16.62
CA LYS A 317 -2.59 -2.91 16.28
C LYS A 317 -2.90 -1.99 17.46
N ASN A 318 -2.48 -0.73 17.36
CA ASN A 318 -2.83 0.29 18.34
C ASN A 318 -4.29 0.77 18.13
N VAL A 319 -5.23 -0.12 18.43
CA VAL A 319 -6.67 0.07 18.20
C VAL A 319 -7.18 1.31 18.90
N ARG A 320 -6.84 1.51 20.18
CA ARG A 320 -7.28 2.66 20.97
C ARG A 320 -6.93 3.98 20.31
N GLU A 321 -5.67 4.16 19.94
CA GLU A 321 -5.24 5.40 19.27
C GLU A 321 -5.85 5.52 17.88
N ALA A 322 -5.98 4.43 17.12
CA ALA A 322 -6.60 4.46 15.80
C ALA A 322 -8.09 4.89 15.85
N VAL A 323 -8.88 4.31 16.76
CA VAL A 323 -10.28 4.72 17.02
C VAL A 323 -10.32 6.18 17.47
N ARG A 324 -9.41 6.62 18.35
CA ARG A 324 -9.33 8.02 18.80
C ARG A 324 -9.13 8.99 17.64
N LYS A 325 -8.38 8.63 16.59
CA LYS A 325 -8.14 9.49 15.42
C LYS A 325 -9.36 9.65 14.52
N LEU A 326 -10.32 8.71 14.57
CA LEU A 326 -11.59 8.76 13.85
C LEU A 326 -12.69 9.53 14.59
N ASP A 327 -12.37 10.17 15.72
CA ASP A 327 -13.34 10.95 16.49
C ASP A 327 -13.97 12.08 15.66
N GLY A 328 -15.29 12.20 15.78
CA GLY A 328 -16.12 13.14 15.02
C GLY A 328 -16.25 12.83 13.52
N VAL A 329 -15.82 11.66 13.05
CA VAL A 329 -16.03 11.20 11.65
C VAL A 329 -17.35 10.43 11.52
N MET A 330 -17.58 9.49 12.43
CA MET A 330 -18.71 8.56 12.40
C MET A 330 -19.76 8.93 13.43
N GLU A 331 -21.05 8.76 13.09
CA GLU A 331 -22.17 8.97 14.02
C GLU A 331 -22.44 7.73 14.85
N LYS A 332 -22.37 6.58 14.17
CA LYS A 332 -22.58 5.24 14.68
C LYS A 332 -21.63 4.29 13.96
N VAL A 333 -21.23 3.20 14.61
CA VAL A 333 -20.31 2.21 14.05
C VAL A 333 -20.85 0.80 14.24
N TYR A 334 -20.97 0.03 13.16
CA TYR A 334 -21.11 -1.42 13.26
C TYR A 334 -19.72 -2.04 13.37
N THR A 335 -19.46 -2.73 14.46
CA THR A 335 -18.18 -3.41 14.65
C THR A 335 -18.32 -4.87 14.28
N VAL A 336 -17.31 -5.40 13.58
CA VAL A 336 -17.29 -6.78 13.09
C VAL A 336 -15.87 -7.33 13.21
N ALA A 337 -15.74 -8.61 13.52
CA ALA A 337 -14.47 -9.31 13.46
C ALA A 337 -14.25 -9.81 12.02
N PRO A 338 -13.21 -9.33 11.30
CA PRO A 338 -12.87 -9.88 9.98
C PRO A 338 -12.42 -11.34 10.09
N ASP A 339 -12.45 -12.08 8.97
CA ASP A 339 -11.98 -13.46 8.89
C ASP A 339 -10.44 -13.53 9.01
N SER A 340 -9.98 -13.46 10.25
CA SER A 340 -8.57 -13.55 10.61
C SER A 340 -8.41 -14.02 12.05
N PRO A 341 -7.48 -14.93 12.35
CA PRO A 341 -7.17 -15.31 13.73
C PRO A 341 -6.59 -14.14 14.55
N ARG A 342 -6.19 -13.04 13.89
CA ARG A 342 -5.69 -11.81 14.53
C ARG A 342 -6.79 -10.78 14.76
N ALA A 343 -8.02 -11.04 14.32
CA ALA A 343 -9.12 -10.09 14.44
C ALA A 343 -9.45 -9.82 15.91
N MET A 344 -9.61 -8.54 16.24
CA MET A 344 -10.23 -8.14 17.50
C MET A 344 -11.72 -8.49 17.45
N SER A 345 -12.29 -8.96 18.56
CA SER A 345 -13.71 -9.28 18.61
C SER A 345 -14.58 -8.03 18.38
N ALA A 346 -15.73 -8.22 17.72
CA ALA A 346 -16.69 -7.14 17.46
C ALA A 346 -17.08 -6.40 18.75
N GLN A 347 -17.32 -7.15 19.84
CA GLN A 347 -17.67 -6.60 21.14
C GLN A 347 -16.54 -5.75 21.74
N ALA A 348 -15.31 -6.25 21.77
CA ALA A 348 -14.20 -5.51 22.35
C ALA A 348 -13.90 -4.22 21.54
N LEU A 349 -14.07 -4.27 20.21
CA LEU A 349 -13.94 -3.09 19.37
C LEU A 349 -15.06 -2.09 19.62
N ALA A 350 -16.31 -2.55 19.84
CA ALA A 350 -17.43 -1.67 20.19
C ALA A 350 -17.15 -0.88 21.48
N GLU A 351 -16.61 -1.54 22.50
CA GLU A 351 -16.24 -0.88 23.76
C GLU A 351 -15.20 0.25 23.55
N GLU A 352 -14.24 0.10 22.64
CA GLU A 352 -13.28 1.17 22.34
C GLU A 352 -13.95 2.39 21.68
N TRP A 353 -15.01 2.19 20.88
CA TRP A 353 -15.83 3.27 20.32
C TRP A 353 -16.75 3.90 21.37
N GLU A 354 -17.37 3.10 22.24
CA GLU A 354 -18.24 3.57 23.33
C GLU A 354 -17.47 4.43 24.35
N ARG A 355 -16.20 4.09 24.63
CA ARG A 355 -15.28 4.92 25.44
C ARG A 355 -15.11 6.35 24.86
N ARG A 356 -15.42 6.54 23.57
CA ARG A 356 -15.41 7.83 22.87
C ARG A 356 -16.81 8.45 22.72
N ARG A 357 -17.84 7.86 23.35
CA ARG A 357 -19.25 8.28 23.29
C ARG A 357 -19.82 8.22 21.86
N ILE A 358 -19.37 7.24 21.08
CA ILE A 358 -19.90 6.93 19.75
C ILE A 358 -20.72 5.65 19.89
N ASP A 359 -21.96 5.66 19.37
CA ASP A 359 -22.83 4.48 19.36
C ASP A 359 -22.18 3.37 18.54
N ALA A 360 -21.99 2.20 19.13
CA ALA A 360 -21.30 1.09 18.49
C ALA A 360 -22.08 -0.21 18.68
N VAL A 361 -22.39 -0.88 17.58
CA VAL A 361 -23.20 -2.10 17.57
C VAL A 361 -22.35 -3.25 17.04
N PRO A 362 -21.97 -4.22 17.89
CA PRO A 362 -21.30 -5.42 17.42
C PRO A 362 -22.27 -6.28 16.62
N VAL A 363 -21.82 -6.77 15.46
CA VAL A 363 -22.60 -7.64 14.57
C VAL A 363 -21.84 -8.91 14.24
N SER A 364 -22.57 -9.91 13.73
CA SER A 364 -22.07 -11.27 13.57
C SER A 364 -21.30 -11.51 12.27
N SER A 365 -21.53 -10.67 11.25
CA SER A 365 -20.91 -10.83 9.93
C SER A 365 -20.69 -9.50 9.22
N VAL A 366 -19.74 -9.48 8.27
CA VAL A 366 -19.47 -8.29 7.45
C VAL A 366 -20.71 -7.94 6.61
N GLN A 367 -21.42 -8.93 6.06
CA GLN A 367 -22.64 -8.70 5.30
C GLN A 367 -23.71 -7.98 6.14
N GLU A 368 -23.99 -8.46 7.36
CA GLU A 368 -24.96 -7.83 8.27
C GLU A 368 -24.55 -6.37 8.59
N ALA A 369 -23.25 -6.13 8.82
CA ALA A 369 -22.74 -4.79 9.08
C ALA A 369 -22.99 -3.84 7.90
N LEU A 370 -22.74 -4.31 6.67
CA LEU A 370 -22.90 -3.52 5.46
C LEU A 370 -24.36 -3.22 5.14
N GLU A 371 -25.25 -4.21 5.24
CA GLU A 371 -26.69 -4.04 4.99
C GLU A 371 -27.27 -2.97 5.95
N LYS A 372 -27.00 -3.10 7.25
CA LYS A 372 -27.44 -2.12 8.25
C LYS A 372 -26.81 -0.74 8.03
N ALA A 373 -25.52 -0.69 7.69
CA ALA A 373 -24.84 0.57 7.44
C ALA A 373 -25.36 1.30 6.20
N LEU A 374 -25.66 0.57 5.11
CA LEU A 374 -26.22 1.14 3.88
C LEU A 374 -27.65 1.66 4.11
N GLU A 375 -28.48 0.93 4.86
CA GLU A 375 -29.83 1.36 5.24
C GLU A 375 -29.80 2.68 6.05
N GLU A 376 -29.05 2.72 7.16
CA GLU A 376 -28.95 3.92 8.00
C GLU A 376 -28.15 5.05 7.31
N GLY A 377 -27.26 4.67 6.39
CA GLY A 377 -26.37 5.55 5.63
C GLY A 377 -27.01 6.21 4.41
N ALA A 378 -28.26 5.87 4.05
CA ALA A 378 -28.91 6.34 2.82
C ALA A 378 -28.90 7.87 2.62
N GLN A 379 -28.86 8.66 3.70
CA GLN A 379 -28.82 10.13 3.66
C GLN A 379 -27.53 10.77 4.23
N ARG A 380 -26.52 9.95 4.58
CA ARG A 380 -25.29 10.36 5.27
C ARG A 380 -24.03 9.88 4.57
N GLY A 381 -24.08 8.68 4.01
CA GLY A 381 -22.93 7.93 3.52
C GLY A 381 -22.43 6.89 4.52
N VAL A 382 -21.61 5.99 3.99
CA VAL A 382 -21.01 4.85 4.70
C VAL A 382 -19.50 4.91 4.57
N LEU A 383 -18.79 4.59 5.65
CA LEU A 383 -17.34 4.41 5.67
C LEU A 383 -17.00 3.05 6.25
N VAL A 384 -16.34 2.22 5.44
CA VAL A 384 -15.80 0.92 5.85
C VAL A 384 -14.29 1.04 6.04
N CYS A 385 -13.79 0.79 7.26
CA CYS A 385 -12.36 0.89 7.55
C CYS A 385 -11.89 0.03 8.74
N GLY A 386 -10.59 0.04 9.04
CA GLY A 386 -10.02 -0.60 10.22
C GLY A 386 -9.03 -1.73 9.89
N SER A 387 -9.14 -2.33 8.71
CA SER A 387 -8.18 -3.33 8.22
C SER A 387 -8.34 -3.55 6.72
N LEU A 388 -7.26 -4.03 6.08
CA LEU A 388 -7.33 -4.54 4.71
C LEU A 388 -8.14 -5.85 4.63
N TYR A 389 -8.15 -6.66 5.69
CA TYR A 389 -8.97 -7.89 5.75
C TYR A 389 -10.47 -7.58 5.66
N LEU A 390 -10.96 -6.65 6.49
CA LEU A 390 -12.33 -6.16 6.37
C LEU A 390 -12.61 -5.60 4.98
N ALA A 391 -11.67 -4.81 4.44
CA ALA A 391 -11.87 -4.22 3.12
C ALA A 391 -11.92 -5.29 2.02
N GLY A 392 -11.20 -6.40 2.18
CA GLY A 392 -11.25 -7.60 1.35
C GLY A 392 -12.62 -8.22 1.31
N GLU A 393 -13.19 -8.53 2.47
CA GLU A 393 -14.53 -9.10 2.58
C GLU A 393 -15.62 -8.13 2.13
N ALA A 394 -15.49 -6.86 2.49
CA ALA A 394 -16.53 -5.86 2.27
C ALA A 394 -16.62 -5.39 0.82
N ARG A 395 -15.51 -5.28 0.10
CA ARG A 395 -15.49 -4.73 -1.26
C ARG A 395 -16.40 -5.48 -2.27
N PRO A 396 -16.31 -6.81 -2.43
CA PRO A 396 -17.18 -7.54 -3.36
C PRO A 396 -18.64 -7.49 -2.91
N LEU A 397 -18.91 -7.54 -1.60
CA LEU A 397 -20.27 -7.43 -1.03
C LEU A 397 -20.87 -6.05 -1.33
N LEU A 398 -20.13 -4.97 -1.10
CA LEU A 398 -20.56 -3.60 -1.40
C LEU A 398 -20.86 -3.43 -2.88
N LYS A 399 -19.99 -3.92 -3.78
CA LYS A 399 -20.25 -3.86 -5.22
C LYS A 399 -21.55 -4.60 -5.60
N LYS A 400 -21.83 -5.74 -4.99
CA LYS A 400 -23.08 -6.49 -5.21
C LYS A 400 -24.29 -5.72 -4.68
N LEU A 401 -24.24 -5.24 -3.44
CA LEU A 401 -25.33 -4.52 -2.78
C LEU A 401 -25.67 -3.20 -3.49
N LEU A 402 -24.66 -2.45 -3.94
CA LEU A 402 -24.83 -1.18 -4.65
C LEU A 402 -25.34 -1.35 -6.08
N ASN A 403 -25.11 -2.50 -6.72
CA ASN A 403 -25.68 -2.80 -8.04
C ASN A 403 -27.13 -3.31 -7.96
N GLN A 404 -27.61 -3.66 -6.77
CA GLN A 404 -28.97 -4.16 -6.52
C GLN A 404 -29.92 -3.08 -6.01
N ALA A 405 -29.39 -1.94 -5.53
CA ALA A 405 -30.10 -0.75 -5.09
C ALA A 405 -30.29 0.23 -6.25
#